data_AF-A0A6B2V2X3-F1
#
_entry.id   AF-A0A6B2V2X3-F1
#
_cell.length_a   1.000
_cell.length_b   1.000
_cell.length_c   1.000
_cell.angle_alpha   90.00
_cell.angle_beta   90.00
_cell.angle_gamma   90.00
#
_symmetry.space_group_name_H-M   'P 1'
#
loop_
_entity.id
_entity.type
_entity.pdbx_description
1 polymer ?
#
loop_
_entity_poly.entity_id
_entity_poly.type
_entity_poly.pdbx_seq_one_letter_code
_entity_poly.pdbx_strand_id
1 'polypeptide(L)' 'VDLVTGAGAGRVRECAGDACALLFVDTSRPGRRRWCSSTACGGKDRAAAYRRRRAADPVPGGGGPGRAAGTD' A
#
# COMPACT_ATOMS: atom_id res chain seq x y z
N VAL A 1 0.60 -0.11 33.04
CA VAL A 1 0.25 0.10 31.62
C VAL A 1 1.55 0.39 30.85
N ASP A 2 2.28 -0.64 30.42
CA ASP A 2 3.69 -0.50 29.98
C ASP A 2 3.85 -0.01 28.53
N LEU A 3 2.83 -0.22 27.69
CA LEU A 3 2.85 0.18 26.27
C LEU A 3 2.67 1.68 26.04
N VAL A 4 2.24 2.44 27.04
CA VAL A 4 1.97 3.88 26.91
C VAL A 4 2.95 4.71 27.74
N THR A 5 3.32 4.22 28.93
CA THR A 5 4.17 4.98 29.87
C THR A 5 5.46 4.27 30.24
N GLY A 6 5.76 3.10 29.65
CA GLY A 6 6.92 2.29 29.99
C GLY A 6 7.77 1.93 28.78
N ALA A 7 8.56 0.86 28.88
CA ALA A 7 9.61 0.57 27.90
C ALA A 7 9.06 0.30 26.48
N GLY A 8 7.79 -0.10 26.38
CA GLY A 8 7.09 -0.30 25.11
C GLY A 8 6.58 0.97 24.43
N ALA A 9 6.63 2.15 25.08
CA ALA A 9 5.99 3.38 24.57
C ALA A 9 6.47 3.78 23.17
N GLY A 10 7.78 3.69 22.91
CA GLY A 10 8.37 3.99 21.59
C GLY A 10 7.99 3.02 20.46
N ARG A 11 7.23 1.95 20.77
CA ARG A 11 6.76 0.96 19.80
C ARG A 11 5.35 1.23 19.33
N VAL A 12 4.60 2.14 19.97
CA VAL A 12 3.30 2.57 19.47
C VAL A 12 3.51 3.52 18.29
N ARG A 13 2.88 3.21 17.15
CA ARG A 13 3.00 3.98 15.91
C ARG A 13 1.62 4.25 15.31
N GLU A 14 1.48 5.38 14.65
CA GLU A 14 0.35 5.67 13.78
C GLU A 14 0.47 4.93 12.45
N CYS A 15 -0.65 4.42 11.95
CA CYS A 15 -0.70 3.78 10.64
C CYS A 15 -0.45 4.80 9.51
N ALA A 16 0.51 4.52 8.63
CA ALA A 16 0.77 5.35 7.45
C ALA A 16 -0.22 5.12 6.28
N GLY A 17 -1.48 4.76 6.57
CA GLY A 17 -2.51 4.57 5.56
C GLY A 17 -3.38 5.83 5.44
N ASP A 18 -3.58 6.33 4.22
CA ASP A 18 -4.23 7.64 3.95
C ASP A 18 -5.53 7.90 4.70
N ALA A 19 -6.36 6.88 4.90
CA ALA A 19 -7.65 6.97 5.60
C ALA A 19 -7.72 6.06 6.85
N CYS A 20 -6.58 5.78 7.48
CA CYS A 20 -6.49 4.86 8.61
C CYS A 20 -6.02 5.58 9.88
N ALA A 21 -6.89 5.74 10.87
CA ALA A 21 -6.59 6.39 12.15
C ALA A 21 -6.14 5.40 13.26
N LEU A 22 -5.73 4.18 12.91
CA LEU A 22 -5.34 3.18 13.90
C LEU A 22 -3.92 3.41 14.41
N LEU A 23 -3.78 3.33 15.74
CA LEU A 23 -2.50 3.07 16.40
C LEU A 23 -2.20 1.57 16.39
N PHE A 24 -0.92 1.21 16.31
CA PHE A 24 -0.48 -0.18 16.43
C PHE A 24 0.85 -0.28 17.18
N VAL A 25 1.08 -1.44 17.80
CA VAL A 25 2.38 -1.76 18.40
C VAL A 25 3.25 -2.42 17.33
N ASP A 26 4.41 -1.81 17.07
CA ASP A 26 5.41 -2.35 16.16
C ASP A 26 6.16 -3.50 16.83
N THR A 27 5.70 -4.73 16.62
CA THR A 27 6.36 -5.96 17.09
C THR A 27 7.43 -6.47 16.12
N SER A 28 7.70 -5.75 15.01
CA SER A 28 8.72 -6.18 14.06
C SER A 28 10.11 -6.15 14.72
N ARG A 29 10.95 -7.15 14.42
CA ARG A 29 12.34 -7.19 14.94
C ARG A 29 13.10 -5.89 14.69
N PRO A 30 12.96 -5.24 13.52
CA PRO A 30 13.54 -3.91 13.29
C PRO A 30 12.94 -2.71 14.01
N GLY A 31 11.67 -2.80 14.41
CA GLY A 31 10.89 -1.61 14.79
C GLY A 31 10.65 -0.61 13.64
N ARG A 32 10.54 -1.07 12.39
CA ARG A 32 10.35 -0.20 11.20
C ARG A 32 9.06 -0.45 10.42
N ARG A 33 8.05 -1.03 11.07
CA ARG A 33 6.74 -1.29 10.46
C ARG A 33 6.00 0.03 10.29
N ARG A 34 5.39 0.22 9.11
CA ARG A 34 4.66 1.47 8.76
C ARG A 34 3.14 1.35 8.79
N TRP A 35 2.60 0.13 8.73
CA TRP A 35 1.15 -0.09 8.60
C TRP A 35 0.59 -1.02 9.67
N CYS A 36 -0.61 -0.70 10.19
CA CYS A 36 -1.31 -1.48 11.21
C CYS A 36 -1.62 -2.93 10.78
N SER A 37 -1.69 -3.19 9.47
CA SER A 37 -1.83 -4.52 8.87
C SER A 37 -1.12 -4.55 7.52
N SER A 38 -0.32 -5.59 7.30
CA SER A 38 0.38 -5.81 6.02
C SER A 38 -0.62 -6.03 4.87
N THR A 39 -1.75 -6.66 5.14
CA THR A 39 -2.77 -6.98 4.13
C THR A 39 -3.72 -5.80 3.91
N ALA A 40 -4.25 -5.19 4.97
CA ALA A 40 -5.24 -4.12 4.83
C ALA A 40 -4.58 -2.82 4.34
N CYS A 41 -3.76 -2.17 5.17
CA CYS A 41 -3.17 -0.87 4.84
C CYS A 41 -1.93 -1.00 3.96
N GLY A 42 -1.06 -1.99 4.24
CA GLY A 42 0.11 -2.25 3.39
C GLY A 42 -0.24 -2.78 2.00
N GLY A 43 -1.34 -3.53 1.85
CA GLY A 43 -1.84 -3.97 0.54
C GLY A 43 -2.40 -2.80 -0.27
N LYS A 44 -3.22 -1.95 0.35
CA LYS A 44 -3.75 -0.72 -0.27
C LYS A 44 -2.64 0.21 -0.76
N ASP A 45 -1.62 0.47 0.06
CA ASP A 45 -0.49 1.33 -0.32
C ASP A 45 0.26 0.76 -1.54
N ARG A 46 0.60 -0.53 -1.52
CA ARG A 46 1.26 -1.21 -2.66
C ARG A 46 0.41 -1.14 -3.94
N ALA A 47 -0.90 -1.36 -3.83
CA ALA A 47 -1.80 -1.26 -4.98
C ALA A 47 -1.88 0.17 -5.53
N ALA A 48 -1.92 1.18 -4.66
CA ALA A 48 -1.88 2.58 -5.08
C ALA A 48 -0.56 2.94 -5.76
N ALA A 49 0.58 2.52 -5.18
CA ALA A 49 1.89 2.72 -5.78
C ALA A 49 2.01 2.04 -7.16
N TYR A 50 1.48 0.82 -7.29
CA TYR A 50 1.43 0.13 -8.57
C TYR A 50 0.62 0.90 -9.62
N ARG A 51 -0.60 1.36 -9.28
CA ARG A 51 -1.42 2.18 -10.19
C ARG A 51 -0.74 3.47 -10.60
N ARG A 52 -0.09 4.18 -9.67
CA ARG A 52 0.67 5.41 -9.96
C ARG A 52 1.80 5.17 -10.97
N ARG A 53 2.55 4.07 -10.83
CA ARG A 53 3.61 3.70 -11.78
C ARG A 53 3.04 3.42 -13.17
N ARG A 54 1.97 2.63 -13.26
CA ARG A 54 1.32 2.29 -14.52
C ARG A 54 0.63 3.46 -15.22
N ALA A 55 0.17 4.45 -14.46
CA ALA A 55 -0.38 5.69 -15.02
C ALA A 55 0.73 6.63 -15.55
N ALA A 56 1.95 6.51 -15.02
CA ALA A 56 3.12 7.28 -15.46
C ALA A 56 3.86 6.62 -16.63
N ASP A 57 3.67 5.31 -16.86
CA ASP A 57 4.07 4.65 -18.10
C ASP A 57 3.15 5.16 -19.23
N PRO A 58 3.62 6.00 -20.16
CA PRO A 58 2.83 6.34 -21.32
C PRO A 58 2.66 5.03 -22.11
N VAL A 59 1.42 4.61 -22.33
CA VAL A 59 1.16 3.51 -23.27
C VAL A 59 1.88 3.86 -24.58
N PRO A 60 2.87 3.08 -25.05
CA PRO A 60 3.37 3.28 -26.40
C PRO A 60 2.21 2.89 -27.32
N GLY A 61 1.57 3.90 -27.92
CA GLY A 61 0.61 3.79 -29.03
C GLY A 61 -0.37 2.63 -28.93
N GLY A 62 -1.60 2.90 -28.49
CA GLY A 62 -2.73 2.00 -28.71
C GLY A 62 -2.96 1.79 -30.21
N GLY A 63 -2.33 0.77 -30.78
CA GLY A 63 -2.83 0.11 -31.98
C GLY A 63 -4.15 -0.55 -31.60
N GLY A 64 -5.26 0.14 -31.85
CA GLY A 64 -6.59 -0.41 -31.66
C GLY A 64 -6.77 -1.71 -32.43
N PRO A 65 -7.68 -2.60 -32.01
CA PRO A 65 -7.94 -3.82 -32.76
C PRO A 65 -8.48 -3.44 -34.14
N GLY A 66 -7.66 -3.66 -35.18
CA GLY A 66 -8.12 -3.63 -36.56
C GLY A 66 -9.20 -4.69 -36.71
N ARG A 67 -10.47 -4.25 -36.72
CA ARG A 67 -11.58 -5.08 -37.20
C ARG A 67 -11.39 -5.26 -38.70
N ALA A 68 -10.86 -6.40 -39.11
CA ALA A 68 -11.15 -6.93 -40.45
C ALA A 68 -12.27 -7.97 -40.28
N ALA A 69 -13.47 -7.58 -40.68
CA ALA A 69 -14.50 -8.52 -41.06
C ALA A 69 -13.97 -9.36 -42.23
N GLY A 70 -14.11 -10.68 -42.13
CA GLY A 70 -13.76 -11.63 -43.17
C GLY A 70 -14.49 -12.94 -42.90
N THR A 71 -15.65 -13.08 -43.53
CA THR A 71 -16.36 -14.33 -43.73
C THR A 71 -15.55 -15.22 -44.67
N ASP A 72 -15.29 -16.46 -44.27
CA ASP A 72 -15.48 -17.70 -45.04
C ASP A 72 -15.20 -18.92 -44.15
#